data_AF-A0A536PPG9-F1
#
_entry.id   AF-A0A536PPG9-F1
#
_cell.length_a   1.000
_cell.length_b   1.000
_cell.length_c   1.000
_cell.angle_alpha   90.00
_cell.angle_beta   90.00
_cell.angle_gamma   90.00
#
_symmetry.space_group_name_H-M   'P 1'
#
loop_
_entity.id
_entity.type
_entity.pdbx_description
1 polymer ?
#
loop_
_entity_poly.entity_id
_entity_poly.type
_entity_poly.pdbx_seq_one_letter_code
_entity_poly.pdbx_strand_id
1 'polypeptide(L)'
;MADFLMREGHMPETTALAPDMRDALRKTGRAELLVGIPSYKNAATIGHVARTAAEGLRRHFPDARAVIVNADGGSDDGTCDRVRESADGVPAIAGRYQGRSGKGSAFRAIFEAARTLGVSAAAVVDSDLRSITPDWIGRLLGPVARG
;
A
#
# COMPACT_ATOMS: atom_id res chain seq x y z
N MET A 1 -7.77 1.70 -46.40
CA MET A 1 -7.11 2.92 -45.86
C MET A 1 -8.13 3.79 -45.11
N ALA A 2 -8.96 3.19 -44.24
CA ALA A 2 -10.03 3.89 -43.52
C ALA A 2 -10.32 3.33 -42.10
N ASP A 3 -9.50 2.40 -41.59
CA ASP A 3 -9.73 1.77 -40.27
C ASP A 3 -8.74 2.23 -39.18
N PHE A 4 -7.90 3.23 -39.47
CA PHE A 4 -6.83 3.66 -38.56
C PHE A 4 -7.17 4.94 -37.75
N LEU A 5 -8.32 5.59 -37.94
CA LEU A 5 -8.57 6.93 -37.38
C LEU A 5 -9.93 7.13 -36.71
N MET A 6 -10.49 6.13 -36.03
CA MET A 6 -11.68 6.32 -35.17
C MET A 6 -11.69 5.42 -33.93
N ARG A 7 -10.77 5.64 -32.99
CA ARG A 7 -11.00 5.31 -31.57
C ARG A 7 -10.40 6.38 -30.68
N GLU A 8 -11.24 7.32 -30.28
CA GLU A 8 -10.94 8.17 -29.12
C GLU A 8 -10.73 7.29 -27.87
N GLY A 9 -9.56 7.43 -27.25
CA GLY A 9 -9.48 7.64 -25.80
C GLY A 9 -9.79 6.50 -24.82
N HIS A 10 -9.99 5.25 -25.22
CA HIS A 10 -10.06 4.13 -24.25
C HIS A 10 -8.82 3.25 -24.32
N MET A 11 -7.73 3.68 -23.68
CA MET A 11 -6.82 2.71 -23.10
C MET A 11 -7.59 2.01 -21.99
N PRO A 12 -7.73 0.66 -21.98
CA PRO A 12 -8.27 -0.01 -20.81
C PRO A 12 -7.45 0.45 -19.61
N GLU A 13 -8.10 1.00 -18.58
CA GLU A 13 -7.37 1.44 -17.38
C GLU A 13 -6.55 0.26 -16.88
N THR A 14 -5.26 0.28 -17.16
CA THR A 14 -4.39 -0.84 -16.87
C THR A 14 -4.08 -0.73 -15.39
N THR A 15 -4.83 -1.47 -14.58
CA THR A 15 -4.66 -1.55 -13.12
C THR A 15 -3.20 -1.82 -12.75
N ALA A 16 -2.73 -1.13 -11.71
CA ALA A 16 -1.40 -1.33 -11.12
C ALA A 16 -1.38 -2.45 -10.07
N LEU A 17 -2.52 -3.11 -9.83
CA LEU A 17 -2.67 -4.15 -8.80
C LEU A 17 -2.67 -5.53 -9.45
N ALA A 18 -1.89 -6.47 -8.93
CA ALA A 18 -1.96 -7.87 -9.36
C ALA A 18 -3.31 -8.52 -8.94
N PRO A 19 -3.74 -9.62 -9.59
CA PRO A 19 -5.03 -10.24 -9.31
C PRO A 19 -5.26 -10.60 -7.84
N ASP A 20 -4.25 -11.13 -7.18
CA ASP A 20 -4.23 -11.47 -5.76
C ASP A 20 -4.41 -10.25 -4.85
N MET A 21 -3.74 -9.13 -5.17
CA MET A 21 -3.96 -7.87 -4.45
C MET A 21 -5.39 -7.37 -4.61
N ARG A 22 -5.97 -7.48 -5.82
CA ARG A 22 -7.37 -7.09 -6.06
C ARG A 22 -8.34 -7.97 -5.29
N ASP A 23 -8.08 -9.28 -5.20
CA ASP A 23 -8.87 -10.20 -4.38
C ASP A 23 -8.78 -9.87 -2.89
N ALA A 24 -7.58 -9.57 -2.39
CA ALA A 24 -7.37 -9.15 -1.02
C ALA A 24 -8.09 -7.84 -0.71
N LEU A 25 -8.02 -6.83 -1.59
CA LEU A 25 -8.75 -5.57 -1.45
C LEU A 25 -10.26 -5.78 -1.41
N ARG A 26 -10.81 -6.65 -2.29
CA ARG A 26 -12.23 -7.01 -2.27
C ARG A 26 -12.65 -7.66 -0.95
N LYS A 27 -11.83 -8.55 -0.39
CA LYS A 27 -12.10 -9.21 0.90
C LYS A 27 -12.04 -8.22 2.07
N THR A 28 -11.11 -7.27 2.02
CA THR A 28 -11.00 -6.18 3.02
C THR A 28 -12.19 -5.22 2.95
N GLY A 29 -12.74 -4.97 1.76
CA GLY A 29 -13.93 -4.16 1.56
C GLY A 29 -13.66 -2.65 1.63
N ARG A 30 -13.56 -2.09 2.84
CA ARG A 30 -13.34 -0.65 3.06
C ARG A 30 -12.34 -0.38 4.18
N ALA A 31 -11.61 0.73 4.06
CA ALA A 31 -10.74 1.26 5.10
C ALA A 31 -10.86 2.79 5.14
N GLU A 32 -10.59 3.39 6.30
CA GLU A 32 -10.54 4.84 6.49
C GLU A 32 -9.10 5.36 6.33
N LEU A 33 -8.12 4.59 6.80
CA LEU A 33 -6.71 4.95 6.79
C LEU A 33 -5.87 3.89 6.09
N LEU A 34 -4.82 4.34 5.38
CA LEU A 34 -3.85 3.47 4.74
C LEU A 34 -2.41 3.87 5.06
N VAL A 35 -1.56 2.89 5.37
CA VAL A 35 -0.10 3.04 5.31
C VAL A 35 0.43 2.21 4.15
N GLY A 36 1.00 2.89 3.15
CA GLY A 36 1.62 2.30 1.98
C GLY A 36 3.11 2.05 2.19
N ILE A 37 3.63 0.91 1.76
CA ILE A 37 5.05 0.56 1.84
C ILE A 37 5.52 0.04 0.47
N PRO A 38 6.20 0.83 -0.37
CA PRO A 38 6.83 0.32 -1.58
C PRO A 38 8.08 -0.52 -1.22
N SER A 39 8.31 -1.62 -1.94
CA SER A 39 9.47 -2.50 -1.67
C SER A 39 10.05 -3.18 -2.89
N TYR A 40 11.33 -3.57 -2.77
CA TYR A 40 12.00 -4.54 -3.62
C TYR A 40 13.22 -5.11 -2.90
N LYS A 41 13.22 -6.41 -2.60
CA LYS A 41 14.27 -7.14 -1.87
C LYS A 41 14.62 -6.53 -0.51
N ASN A 42 13.58 -6.24 0.29
CA ASN A 42 13.70 -5.60 1.60
C ASN A 42 13.41 -6.56 2.77
N ALA A 43 13.60 -7.87 2.58
CA ALA A 43 13.37 -8.88 3.61
C ALA A 43 14.03 -8.55 4.96
N ALA A 44 15.24 -8.00 4.96
CA ALA A 44 15.97 -7.71 6.19
C ALA A 44 15.39 -6.53 7.00
N THR A 45 14.58 -5.66 6.40
CA THR A 45 14.17 -4.39 7.02
C THR A 45 12.66 -4.20 7.11
N ILE A 46 11.90 -4.69 6.13
CA ILE A 46 10.49 -4.31 5.96
C ILE A 46 9.60 -4.74 7.12
N GLY A 47 9.94 -5.83 7.81
CA GLY A 47 9.20 -6.29 8.99
C GLY A 47 9.22 -5.26 10.12
N HIS A 48 10.36 -4.58 10.34
CA HIS A 48 10.45 -3.50 11.32
C HIS A 48 9.54 -2.33 10.93
N VAL A 49 9.56 -1.91 9.66
CA VAL A 49 8.73 -0.82 9.16
C VAL A 49 7.23 -1.15 9.29
N ALA A 50 6.82 -2.34 8.86
CA ALA A 50 5.42 -2.78 8.94
C ALA A 50 4.93 -2.87 10.39
N ARG A 51 5.75 -3.40 11.30
CA ARG A 51 5.42 -3.45 12.74
C ARG A 51 5.26 -2.06 13.35
N THR A 52 6.20 -1.16 13.07
CA THR A 52 6.15 0.22 13.57
C THR A 52 4.96 0.98 12.99
N ALA A 53 4.62 0.74 11.72
CA ALA A 53 3.43 1.28 11.09
C ALA A 53 2.15 0.80 11.77
N ALA A 54 2.04 -0.51 12.04
CA ALA A 54 0.91 -1.11 12.73
C ALA A 54 0.75 -0.56 14.15
N GLU A 55 1.85 -0.46 14.91
CA GLU A 55 1.85 0.15 16.24
C GLU A 55 1.38 1.61 16.19
N GLY A 56 1.87 2.39 15.22
CA GLY A 56 1.46 3.78 15.02
C GLY A 56 -0.04 3.91 14.71
N LEU A 57 -0.58 3.04 13.87
CA LEU A 57 -2.02 2.99 13.58
C LEU A 57 -2.82 2.67 14.85
N ARG A 58 -2.47 1.59 15.58
CA ARG A 58 -3.16 1.19 16.82
C ARG A 58 -3.10 2.26 17.90
N ARG A 59 -1.96 2.95 18.03
CA ARG A 59 -1.75 3.98 19.07
C ARG A 59 -2.49 5.29 18.79
N HIS A 60 -2.45 5.75 17.54
CA HIS A 60 -2.93 7.09 17.18
C HIS A 60 -4.33 7.10 16.56
N PHE A 61 -4.81 5.95 16.10
CA PHE A 61 -6.12 5.78 15.44
C PHE A 61 -6.82 4.47 15.87
N PRO A 62 -7.01 4.22 17.18
CA PRO A 62 -7.52 2.94 17.69
C PRO A 62 -8.92 2.57 17.16
N ASP A 63 -9.75 3.56 16.86
CA ASP A 63 -11.13 3.36 16.41
C ASP A 63 -11.29 3.37 14.87
N ALA A 64 -10.22 3.68 14.13
CA ALA A 64 -10.27 3.78 12.68
C ALA A 64 -10.05 2.40 12.02
N ARG A 65 -10.80 2.11 10.95
CA ARG A 65 -10.51 0.97 10.09
C ARG A 65 -9.25 1.25 9.27
N ALA A 66 -8.09 0.81 9.74
CA ALA A 66 -6.82 1.00 9.06
C ALA A 66 -6.35 -0.25 8.29
N VAL A 67 -5.52 -0.05 7.27
CA VAL A 67 -4.88 -1.12 6.50
C VAL A 67 -3.42 -0.76 6.17
N ILE A 68 -2.55 -1.77 6.13
CA ILE A 68 -1.21 -1.67 5.56
C ILE A 68 -1.24 -2.25 4.15
N VAL A 69 -0.72 -1.51 3.17
CA VAL A 69 -0.60 -1.98 1.79
C VAL A 69 0.87 -1.95 1.37
N ASN A 70 1.43 -3.12 1.08
CA ASN A 70 2.75 -3.26 0.50
C ASN A 70 2.65 -3.51 -1.02
N ALA A 71 3.27 -2.64 -1.80
CA ALA A 71 3.39 -2.77 -3.25
C ALA A 71 4.83 -3.12 -3.61
N ASP A 72 5.03 -4.36 -4.01
CA ASP A 72 6.35 -4.97 -4.16
C ASP A 72 6.77 -5.14 -5.64
N GLY A 73 8.06 -4.97 -5.91
CA GLY A 73 8.68 -5.06 -7.24
C GLY A 73 8.84 -6.48 -7.81
N GLY A 74 8.32 -7.52 -7.15
CA GLY A 74 8.52 -8.92 -7.53
C GLY A 74 9.70 -9.55 -6.81
N SER A 75 9.82 -9.29 -5.51
CA SER A 75 10.78 -9.87 -4.60
C SER A 75 10.50 -11.36 -4.38
N ASP A 76 11.58 -12.13 -4.29
CA ASP A 76 11.62 -13.59 -4.08
C ASP A 76 12.27 -13.97 -2.73
N ASP A 77 12.58 -12.97 -1.90
CA ASP A 77 13.30 -13.09 -0.63
C ASP A 77 12.40 -13.15 0.63
N GLY A 78 11.08 -13.25 0.43
CA GLY A 78 10.08 -13.21 1.49
C GLY A 78 9.78 -11.80 2.03
N THR A 79 10.06 -10.74 1.25
CA THR A 79 9.68 -9.36 1.60
C THR A 79 8.18 -9.23 1.91
N CYS A 80 7.30 -9.74 1.03
CA CYS A 80 5.84 -9.66 1.20
C CYS A 80 5.34 -10.41 2.44
N ASP A 81 5.92 -11.58 2.73
CA ASP A 81 5.50 -12.40 3.87
C ASP A 81 5.81 -11.73 5.20
N ARG A 82 6.99 -11.11 5.30
CA ARG A 82 7.38 -10.35 6.49
C ARG A 82 6.45 -9.16 6.78
N VAL A 83 5.86 -8.55 5.76
CA VAL A 83 4.84 -7.51 5.96
C VAL A 83 3.60 -8.10 6.62
N ARG A 84 3.10 -9.23 6.11
CA ARG A 84 1.90 -9.89 6.64
C ARG A 84 2.12 -10.38 8.08
N GLU A 85 3.29 -10.94 8.36
CA GLU A 85 3.66 -11.42 9.70
C GLU A 85 3.87 -10.28 10.71
N SER A 86 4.31 -9.11 10.25
CA SER A 86 4.68 -8.00 11.14
C SER A 86 3.57 -6.99 11.40
N ALA A 87 2.46 -7.04 10.66
CA ALA A 87 1.37 -6.07 10.76
C ALA A 87 0.52 -6.19 12.04
N ASP A 88 0.75 -7.20 12.88
CA ASP A 88 0.29 -7.31 14.27
C ASP A 88 -1.14 -6.79 14.54
N GLY A 89 -2.12 -7.52 14.02
CA GLY A 89 -3.55 -7.23 14.19
C GLY A 89 -4.11 -6.18 13.23
N VAL A 90 -3.28 -5.45 12.49
CA VAL A 90 -3.71 -4.56 11.40
C VAL A 90 -3.82 -5.37 10.09
N PRO A 91 -4.93 -5.28 9.35
CA PRO A 91 -5.04 -5.91 8.04
C PRO A 91 -3.89 -5.51 7.11
N ALA A 92 -3.26 -6.50 6.46
CA ALA A 92 -2.13 -6.28 5.57
C ALA A 92 -2.35 -6.91 4.20
N ILE A 93 -2.22 -6.09 3.16
CA ILE A 93 -2.27 -6.50 1.75
C ILE A 93 -0.88 -6.29 1.17
N ALA A 94 -0.12 -7.36 1.04
CA ALA A 94 1.20 -7.35 0.40
C ALA A 94 1.13 -8.10 -0.92
N GLY A 95 1.78 -7.59 -1.97
CA GLY A 95 1.81 -8.26 -3.26
C GLY A 95 2.53 -7.47 -4.33
N ARG A 96 2.70 -8.10 -5.49
CA ARG A 96 3.40 -7.51 -6.62
C ARG A 96 2.55 -6.44 -7.32
N TYR A 97 3.11 -5.26 -7.59
CA TYR A 97 2.45 -4.29 -8.46
C TYR A 97 2.61 -4.64 -9.95
N GLN A 98 1.69 -4.14 -10.77
CA GLN A 98 1.76 -4.21 -12.23
C GLN A 98 2.25 -2.89 -12.82
N GLY A 99 3.11 -2.96 -13.85
CA GLY A 99 3.64 -1.79 -14.54
C GLY A 99 5.17 -1.80 -14.67
N ARG A 100 5.72 -0.64 -15.04
CA ARG A 100 7.18 -0.46 -15.17
C ARG A 100 7.85 -0.66 -13.81
N SER A 101 8.97 -1.37 -13.75
CA SER A 101 9.72 -1.49 -12.50
C SER A 101 10.16 -0.11 -11.99
N GLY A 102 9.95 0.14 -10.70
CA GLY A 102 10.37 1.35 -10.01
C GLY A 102 9.35 1.85 -8.98
N LYS A 103 9.79 2.75 -8.09
CA LYS A 103 8.96 3.31 -7.02
C LYS A 103 7.66 3.93 -7.54
N GLY A 104 7.69 4.64 -8.67
CA GLY A 104 6.49 5.27 -9.24
C GLY A 104 5.31 4.30 -9.47
N SER A 105 5.57 3.08 -9.95
CA SER A 105 4.52 2.07 -10.14
C SER A 105 4.03 1.49 -8.82
N ALA A 106 4.91 1.37 -7.82
CA ALA A 106 4.51 0.97 -6.47
C ALA A 106 3.60 2.03 -5.82
N PHE A 107 3.94 3.32 -5.95
CA PHE A 107 3.07 4.43 -5.51
C PHE A 107 1.72 4.39 -6.24
N ARG A 108 1.72 4.17 -7.57
CA ARG A 108 0.49 4.02 -8.34
C ARG A 108 -0.39 2.90 -7.80
N ALA A 109 0.18 1.74 -7.49
CA ALA A 109 -0.55 0.61 -6.91
C ALA A 109 -1.12 0.95 -5.51
N ILE A 110 -0.32 1.60 -4.66
CA ILE A 110 -0.76 2.04 -3.32
C ILE A 110 -1.93 3.01 -3.42
N PHE A 111 -1.87 4.01 -4.32
CA PHE A 111 -2.96 4.97 -4.50
C PHE A 111 -4.19 4.37 -5.18
N GLU A 112 -4.00 3.40 -6.07
CA GLU A 112 -5.13 2.64 -6.62
C GLU A 112 -5.83 1.81 -5.53
N ALA A 113 -5.07 1.18 -4.63
CA ALA A 113 -5.62 0.48 -3.46
C ALA A 113 -6.35 1.45 -2.52
N ALA A 114 -5.76 2.62 -2.24
CA ALA A 114 -6.38 3.68 -1.44
C ALA A 114 -7.74 4.11 -2.02
N ARG A 115 -7.78 4.38 -3.33
CA ARG A 115 -9.03 4.73 -4.05
C ARG A 115 -10.05 3.58 -3.99
N THR A 116 -9.60 2.34 -4.16
CA THR A 116 -10.47 1.14 -4.16
C THR A 116 -11.13 0.92 -2.80
N LEU A 117 -10.40 1.15 -1.70
CA LEU A 117 -10.90 0.98 -0.34
C LEU A 117 -11.68 2.20 0.18
N GLY A 118 -11.65 3.32 -0.54
CA GLY A 118 -12.32 4.56 -0.15
C GLY A 118 -11.68 5.25 1.05
N VAL A 119 -10.35 5.19 1.17
CA VAL A 119 -9.63 5.78 2.32
C VAL A 119 -9.68 7.32 2.27
N SER A 120 -9.81 7.96 3.43
CA SER A 120 -9.83 9.42 3.56
C SER A 120 -8.43 10.01 3.75
N ALA A 121 -7.49 9.24 4.30
CA ALA A 121 -6.09 9.64 4.46
C ALA A 121 -5.15 8.46 4.21
N ALA A 122 -4.00 8.75 3.58
CA ALA A 122 -2.95 7.78 3.34
C ALA A 122 -1.57 8.37 3.66
N ALA A 123 -0.71 7.58 4.27
CA ALA A 123 0.71 7.86 4.42
C ALA A 123 1.51 6.80 3.66
N VAL A 124 2.65 7.18 3.09
CA VAL A 124 3.57 6.24 2.43
C VAL A 124 4.93 6.38 3.07
N VAL A 125 5.53 5.25 3.48
CA VAL A 125 6.84 5.19 4.12
C VAL A 125 7.74 4.19 3.41
N ASP A 126 9.04 4.48 3.28
CA ASP A 126 10.00 3.58 2.63
C ASP A 126 10.21 2.29 3.46
N SER A 127 10.59 1.19 2.79
CA SER A 127 10.68 -0.17 3.35
C SER A 127 11.97 -0.49 4.12
N ASP A 128 12.92 0.44 4.18
CA ASP A 128 14.23 0.27 4.82
C ASP A 128 14.53 1.32 5.91
N LEU A 129 13.48 2.04 6.36
CA LEU A 129 13.60 3.02 7.43
C LEU A 129 14.04 2.36 8.75
N ARG A 130 15.17 2.82 9.29
CA ARG A 130 15.72 2.34 10.58
C ARG A 130 15.26 3.17 11.79
N SER A 131 14.93 4.43 11.57
CA SER A 131 14.57 5.40 12.62
C SER A 131 13.08 5.74 12.65
N ILE A 132 12.26 4.98 11.90
CA ILE A 132 10.82 5.15 11.93
C ILE A 132 10.31 4.94 13.35
N THR A 133 9.37 5.77 13.78
CA THR A 133 8.69 5.63 15.08
C THR A 133 7.18 5.62 14.88
N PRO A 134 6.40 5.03 15.81
CA PRO A 134 4.94 5.04 15.74
C PRO A 134 4.36 6.46 15.62
N ASP A 135 5.01 7.46 16.22
CA ASP A 135 4.59 8.86 16.21
C ASP A 135 4.66 9.48 14.80
N TRP A 136 5.49 8.95 13.90
CA TRP A 136 5.50 9.40 12.51
C TRP A 136 4.18 9.11 11.82
N ILE A 137 3.57 7.94 12.09
CA ILE A 137 2.27 7.58 11.51
C ILE A 137 1.19 8.55 11.97
N GLY A 138 1.16 8.87 13.26
CA GLY A 138 0.25 9.86 13.83
C GLY A 138 0.43 11.25 13.22
N ARG A 139 1.68 11.68 12.99
CA ARG A 139 2.01 12.99 12.42
C ARG A 139 1.74 13.09 10.91
N LEU A 140 1.93 12.01 10.16
CA LEU A 140 1.69 11.96 8.72
C LEU A 140 0.21 11.88 8.39
N LEU A 141 -0.53 10.99 9.08
CA LEU A 141 -1.96 10.79 8.83
C LEU A 141 -2.83 11.84 9.52
N GLY A 142 -2.43 12.30 10.70
CA GLY A 142 -3.26 13.12 11.59
C GLY A 142 -3.87 14.36 10.96
N PRO A 143 -3.08 15.23 10.29
CA PRO A 143 -3.57 16.45 9.67
C PRO A 143 -4.57 16.21 8.52
N VAL A 144 -4.46 15.07 7.82
CA VAL A 144 -5.36 14.75 6.71
C VAL A 144 -6.61 14.03 7.23
N ALA A 145 -6.45 13.15 8.21
CA ALA A 145 -7.54 12.35 8.75
C ALA A 145 -8.52 13.14 9.62
N ARG A 146 -8.07 14.23 10.25
CA ARG A 146 -8.88 15.04 11.18
C ARG A 146 -9.35 16.39 10.61
N GLY A 147 -8.86 16.77 9.42
CA GLY A 147 -8.98 18.13 8.88
C GLY A 147 -8.16 19.14 9.66
#